data_AF-A0A6V7IJZ8-F1
#
_entry.id   AF-A0A6V7IJZ8-F1
#
_cell.length_a   1.000
_cell.length_b   1.000
_cell.length_c   1.000
_cell.angle_alpha   90.00
_cell.angle_beta   90.00
_cell.angle_gamma   90.00
#
_symmetry.space_group_name_H-M   'P 1'
#
loop_
_entity.id
_entity.type
_entity.pdbx_description
1 polymer ?
#
loop_
_entity_poly.entity_id
_entity_poly.type
_entity_poly.pdbx_seq_one_letter_code
_entity_poly.pdbx_strand_id
1 'polypeptide(L)'
;INPENVSKIGDNDWYLKLLAEDCVQDALNDYLSDYPYLDGYTPSQADTKVSKMIDKLAFDSRQRVHLGRWRNHIRSFSSKEKSAFRQETGDFLTRCASRASSGAPRGFQ
;
A
#
# COMPACT_ATOMS: atom_id res chain seq x y z
N ILE A 1 -36.19 8.99 -21.44
CA ILE A 1 -34.86 8.65 -20.89
C ILE A 1 -35.13 7.87 -19.60
N ASN A 2 -34.69 6.62 -19.53
CA ASN A 2 -34.92 5.72 -18.38
C ASN A 2 -34.06 6.19 -17.18
N PRO A 3 -34.63 6.40 -15.97
CA PRO A 3 -33.86 6.89 -14.81
C PRO A 3 -32.79 5.93 -14.28
N GLU A 4 -32.68 4.71 -14.82
CA GLU A 4 -31.67 3.73 -14.39
C GLU A 4 -30.24 3.99 -14.92
N ASN A 5 -30.05 5.02 -15.74
CA ASN A 5 -28.74 5.35 -16.32
C ASN A 5 -28.02 6.53 -15.62
N VAL A 6 -28.48 6.94 -14.45
CA VAL A 6 -27.76 7.91 -13.62
C VAL A 6 -26.92 7.16 -12.60
N SER A 7 -25.61 7.05 -12.89
CA SER A 7 -24.55 6.94 -11.88
C SER A 7 -24.58 5.69 -10.99
N LYS A 8 -24.00 4.59 -11.47
CA LYS A 8 -23.33 3.64 -10.57
C LYS A 8 -21.94 4.18 -10.20
N ILE A 9 -21.91 5.25 -9.42
CA ILE A 9 -20.80 5.50 -8.49
C ILE A 9 -20.96 4.39 -7.43
N GLY A 10 -20.38 3.21 -7.65
CA GLY A 10 -20.74 2.06 -6.81
C GLY A 10 -20.05 0.72 -7.04
N ASP A 11 -19.16 0.58 -8.02
CA ASP A 11 -18.34 -0.63 -8.12
C ASP A 11 -17.11 -0.46 -7.22
N ASN A 12 -17.25 -0.84 -5.95
CA ASN A 12 -16.23 -0.87 -4.90
C ASN A 12 -15.06 -1.84 -5.20
N ASP A 13 -14.67 -1.99 -6.46
CA ASP A 13 -13.65 -2.93 -6.92
C ASP A 13 -12.58 -2.25 -7.79
N TRP A 14 -12.76 -0.99 -8.19
CA TRP A 14 -11.77 -0.30 -9.01
C TRP A 14 -10.39 -0.22 -8.31
N TYR A 15 -10.37 -0.07 -6.98
CA TYR A 15 -9.13 -0.10 -6.21
C TYR A 15 -8.51 -1.50 -6.12
N LEU A 16 -9.32 -2.57 -6.13
CA LEU A 16 -8.82 -3.93 -6.19
C LEU A 16 -8.18 -4.21 -7.55
N LYS A 17 -8.80 -3.73 -8.64
CA LYS A 17 -8.22 -3.81 -10.00
C LYS A 17 -6.88 -3.06 -10.05
N LEU A 18 -6.84 -1.82 -9.55
CA LEU A 18 -5.59 -1.06 -9.50
C LEU A 18 -4.51 -1.77 -8.67
N LEU A 19 -4.83 -2.30 -7.50
CA LEU A 19 -3.88 -3.06 -6.67
C LEU A 19 -3.50 -4.43 -7.28
N ALA A 20 -4.28 -4.95 -8.22
CA ALA A 20 -3.98 -6.18 -8.94
C ALA A 20 -2.98 -5.97 -10.08
N GLU A 21 -2.84 -4.74 -10.58
CA GLU A 21 -1.86 -4.41 -11.63
C GLU A 21 -0.43 -4.64 -11.13
N ASP A 22 0.38 -5.33 -11.94
CA ASP A 22 1.76 -5.67 -11.58
C ASP A 22 2.58 -4.42 -11.24
N CYS A 23 2.44 -3.34 -12.02
CA CYS A 23 3.18 -2.10 -11.79
C CYS A 23 2.88 -1.46 -10.43
N VAL A 24 1.64 -1.58 -9.95
CA VAL A 24 1.23 -1.05 -8.64
C VAL A 24 1.79 -1.93 -7.53
N GLN A 25 1.77 -3.25 -7.70
CA GLN A 25 2.36 -4.18 -6.75
C GLN A 25 3.89 -4.04 -6.68
N ASP A 26 4.55 -3.77 -7.81
CA ASP A 26 5.98 -3.51 -7.89
C ASP A 26 6.34 -2.19 -7.20
N ALA A 27 5.61 -1.11 -7.48
CA ALA A 27 5.79 0.17 -6.80
C ALA A 27 5.58 0.04 -5.27
N LEU A 28 4.58 -0.74 -4.86
CA LEU A 28 4.33 -1.02 -3.45
C LEU A 28 5.46 -1.85 -2.81
N ASN A 29 5.96 -2.86 -3.52
CA ASN A 29 7.10 -3.65 -3.09
C ASN A 29 8.35 -2.77 -2.90
N ASP A 30 8.63 -1.88 -3.84
CA ASP A 30 9.77 -0.97 -3.78
C ASP A 30 9.65 0.01 -2.63
N TYR A 31 8.46 0.59 -2.41
CA TYR A 31 8.20 1.44 -1.25
C TYR A 31 8.43 0.68 0.07
N LEU A 32 7.97 -0.58 0.14
CA LEU A 32 8.13 -1.43 1.31
C LEU A 32 9.58 -1.93 1.52
N SER A 33 10.49 -1.69 0.57
CA SER A 33 11.92 -1.91 0.78
C SER A 33 12.51 -0.86 1.71
N ASP A 34 12.05 0.39 1.61
CA ASP A 34 12.50 1.54 2.40
C ASP A 34 11.73 1.70 3.72
N TYR A 35 10.43 1.38 3.68
CA TYR A 35 9.53 1.56 4.81
C TYR A 35 8.89 0.23 5.24
N PRO A 36 8.87 -0.09 6.53
CA PRO A 36 8.25 -1.32 7.00
C PRO A 36 6.72 -1.30 6.92
N TYR A 37 6.08 -0.13 6.81
CA TYR A 37 4.62 0.06 6.80
C TYR A 37 4.18 1.13 5.81
N LEU A 38 2.88 1.16 5.46
CA LEU A 38 2.35 2.06 4.43
C LEU A 38 2.39 3.53 4.83
N ASP A 39 2.26 3.85 6.12
CA ASP A 39 2.43 5.20 6.65
C ASP A 39 3.80 5.37 7.35
N GLY A 40 4.85 4.72 6.83
CA GLY A 40 6.24 4.90 7.28
C GLY A 40 6.77 3.83 8.23
N TYR A 41 7.26 4.24 9.40
CA TYR A 41 8.05 3.36 10.29
C TYR A 41 7.25 2.67 11.40
N THR A 42 5.99 3.05 11.59
CA THR A 42 5.08 2.44 12.56
C THR A 42 3.82 1.94 11.85
N PRO A 43 3.15 0.89 12.35
CA PRO A 43 1.92 0.38 11.74
C PRO A 43 0.77 1.37 11.87
N SER A 44 -0.07 1.45 10.85
CA SER A 44 -1.26 2.32 10.80
C SER A 44 -2.50 1.56 10.34
N GLN A 45 -3.65 2.23 10.37
CA GLN A 45 -4.89 1.69 9.83
C GLN A 45 -4.82 1.40 8.32
N ALA A 46 -3.92 2.07 7.57
CA ALA A 46 -3.72 1.79 6.14
C ALA A 46 -3.21 0.37 5.95
N ASP A 47 -2.28 -0.08 6.80
CA ASP A 47 -1.73 -1.42 6.72
C ASP A 47 -2.82 -2.48 6.88
N THR A 48 -3.72 -2.27 7.83
CA THR A 48 -4.85 -3.19 8.08
C THR A 48 -5.82 -3.24 6.90
N LYS A 49 -6.15 -2.07 6.31
CA LYS A 49 -7.08 -1.97 5.18
C LYS A 49 -6.49 -2.62 3.93
N VAL A 50 -5.26 -2.26 3.56
CA VAL A 50 -4.61 -2.73 2.33
C VAL A 50 -4.20 -4.20 2.45
N SER A 51 -3.74 -4.67 3.63
CA SER A 51 -3.41 -6.09 3.80
C SER A 51 -4.62 -6.98 3.55
N LYS A 52 -5.82 -6.57 3.98
CA LYS A 52 -7.07 -7.31 3.69
C LYS A 52 -7.42 -7.31 2.20
N MET A 53 -7.06 -6.26 1.46
CA MET A 53 -7.26 -6.20 0.02
C MET A 53 -6.27 -7.11 -0.70
N ILE A 54 -4.99 -7.02 -0.33
CA ILE A 54 -3.92 -7.87 -0.87
C ILE A 54 -4.18 -9.36 -0.58
N ASP A 55 -4.79 -9.71 0.56
CA ASP A 55 -5.20 -11.09 0.85
C ASP A 55 -6.23 -11.65 -0.15
N LYS A 56 -6.97 -10.79 -0.86
CA LYS A 56 -7.90 -11.18 -1.92
C LYS A 56 -7.24 -11.26 -3.30
N LEU A 57 -6.01 -10.79 -3.43
CA LEU A 57 -5.30 -10.69 -4.69
C LEU A 57 -4.20 -11.76 -4.78
N ALA A 58 -3.98 -12.28 -5.99
CA ALA A 58 -2.80 -13.09 -6.26
C ALA A 58 -1.61 -12.16 -6.50
N PHE A 59 -0.47 -12.48 -5.90
CA PHE A 59 0.83 -11.89 -6.26
C PHE A 59 1.94 -12.90 -6.08
N ASP A 60 2.99 -12.78 -6.89
CA ASP A 60 4.17 -13.62 -6.73
C ASP A 60 5.05 -13.10 -5.60
N SER A 61 4.91 -13.72 -4.42
CA SER A 61 5.72 -13.39 -3.24
C SER A 61 7.24 -13.64 -3.41
N ARG A 62 7.66 -14.41 -4.44
CA ARG A 62 9.08 -14.60 -4.76
C ARG A 62 9.66 -13.41 -5.51
N GLN A 63 8.85 -12.74 -6.33
CA GLN A 63 9.23 -11.53 -7.04
C GLN A 63 9.04 -10.28 -6.17
N ARG A 64 8.00 -10.29 -5.32
CA ARG A 64 7.62 -9.16 -4.46
C ARG A 64 7.87 -9.48 -2.99
N VAL A 65 9.14 -9.69 -2.66
CA VAL A 65 9.56 -10.19 -1.33
C VAL A 65 9.24 -9.21 -0.20
N HIS A 66 9.31 -7.89 -0.45
CA HIS A 66 9.01 -6.88 0.58
C HIS A 66 7.50 -6.78 0.83
N LEU A 67 6.70 -6.85 -0.23
CA LEU A 67 5.25 -6.97 -0.14
C LEU A 67 4.83 -8.25 0.62
N GLY A 68 5.46 -9.38 0.28
CA GLY A 68 5.25 -10.65 0.97
C GLY A 68 5.59 -10.60 2.46
N ARG A 69 6.77 -10.07 2.80
CA ARG A 69 7.23 -9.84 4.19
C ARG A 69 6.22 -8.99 4.96
N TRP A 70 5.88 -7.82 4.42
CA TRP A 70 4.94 -6.88 5.04
C TRP A 70 3.56 -7.53 5.28
N ARG A 71 2.96 -8.16 4.26
CA ARG A 71 1.65 -8.82 4.40
C ARG A 71 1.68 -9.87 5.51
N ASN A 72 2.71 -10.72 5.52
CA ASN A 72 2.83 -11.77 6.54
C ASN A 72 2.97 -11.17 7.96
N HIS A 73 3.72 -10.08 8.10
CA HIS A 73 3.86 -9.34 9.35
C HIS A 73 2.54 -8.71 9.80
N ILE A 74 1.79 -8.05 8.92
CA ILE A 74 0.47 -7.51 9.27
C ILE A 74 -0.51 -8.63 9.65
N ARG A 75 -0.43 -9.79 8.99
CA ARG A 75 -1.28 -10.96 9.31
C ARG A 75 -1.01 -11.54 10.70
N SER A 76 0.20 -11.42 11.25
CA SER A 76 0.52 -11.99 12.57
C SER A 76 -0.13 -11.24 13.73
N PHE A 77 -0.53 -9.98 13.55
CA PHE A 77 -1.25 -9.23 14.58
C PHE A 77 -2.70 -9.70 14.72
N SER A 78 -3.17 -9.78 15.96
CA SER A 78 -4.56 -10.01 16.30
C SER A 78 -5.46 -8.85 15.87
N SER A 79 -6.76 -9.09 15.77
CA SER A 79 -7.74 -8.04 15.50
C SER A 79 -7.71 -6.92 16.54
N LYS A 80 -7.43 -7.25 17.81
CA LYS A 80 -7.32 -6.26 18.90
C LYS A 80 -6.12 -5.34 18.70
N GLU A 81 -4.96 -5.89 18.36
CA GLU A 81 -3.74 -5.11 18.09
C GLU A 81 -3.93 -4.22 16.85
N LYS A 82 -4.51 -4.76 15.77
CA LYS A 82 -4.79 -3.99 14.55
C LYS A 82 -5.71 -2.79 14.81
N SER A 83 -6.72 -2.95 15.66
CA SER A 83 -7.60 -1.85 16.06
C SER A 83 -6.89 -0.76 16.88
N ALA A 84 -5.77 -1.10 17.52
CA ALA A 84 -4.96 -0.14 18.27
C ALA A 84 -3.90 0.56 17.41
N PHE A 85 -3.75 0.19 16.12
CA PHE A 85 -2.87 0.92 15.22
C PHE A 85 -3.35 2.36 15.04
N ARG A 86 -2.40 3.29 14.96
CA ARG A 86 -2.71 4.71 14.77
C ARG A 86 -3.41 4.97 13.43
N GLN A 87 -4.13 6.08 13.36
CA GLN A 87 -4.61 6.59 12.07
C GLN A 87 -3.43 7.11 11.23
N GLU A 88 -3.64 7.12 9.92
CA GLU A 88 -2.71 7.64 8.94
C GLU A 88 -2.54 9.15 9.15
N THR A 89 -1.30 9.63 9.08
CA THR A 89 -1.00 11.08 9.21
C THR A 89 -0.95 11.79 7.86
N GLY A 90 -0.90 11.04 6.75
CA GLY A 90 -0.83 11.61 5.40
C GLY A 90 0.56 12.10 4.99
N ASP A 91 1.56 11.97 5.88
CA ASP A 91 2.94 12.40 5.65
C ASP A 91 3.68 11.59 4.57
N PHE A 92 3.09 10.50 4.08
CA PHE A 92 3.66 9.74 2.96
C PHE A 92 3.86 10.62 1.72
N LEU A 93 2.97 11.59 1.44
CA LEU A 93 3.11 12.52 0.31
C LEU A 93 4.36 13.39 0.46
N THR A 94 4.61 13.90 1.67
CA THR A 94 5.80 14.69 2.01
C THR A 94 7.09 13.88 1.79
N ARG A 95 7.06 12.60 2.13
CA ARG A 95 8.22 11.68 1.98
C ARG A 95 8.50 11.33 0.53
N CYS A 96 7.46 11.11 -0.28
CA CYS A 96 7.60 10.89 -1.72
C CYS A 96 8.15 12.14 -2.44
N ALA A 97 7.65 13.34 -2.08
CA ALA A 97 8.13 14.60 -2.66
C ALA A 97 9.59 14.91 -2.32
N SER A 98 10.02 14.58 -1.10
CA SER A 98 11.43 14.74 -0.65
C SER A 98 12.41 13.84 -1.42
N ARG A 99 11.92 12.74 -2.02
CA ARG A 99 12.75 11.84 -2.83
C ARG A 99 12.93 12.31 -4.26
N ALA A 100 11.91 12.98 -4.82
CA ALA A 100 12.01 13.61 -6.14
C ALA A 100 13.06 14.73 -6.18
N SER A 101 13.36 15.37 -5.03
CA SER A 101 14.38 16.41 -4.92
C SER A 101 15.80 15.88 -4.63
N SER A 102 15.96 14.60 -4.27
CA SER A 102 17.27 14.02 -3.93
C SER A 102 17.92 13.22 -5.07
N GLY A 103 17.37 13.30 -6.29
CA GLY A 103 17.91 12.70 -7.52
C GLY A 103 19.16 13.38 -8.10
N ALA A 104 19.99 14.04 -7.30
CA ALA A 104 21.31 14.48 -7.75
C ALA A 104 22.30 13.32 -7.54
N PRO A 105 23.05 12.88 -8.58
CA PRO A 105 23.98 11.78 -8.43
C PRO A 105 25.07 12.19 -7.44
N ARG A 106 25.19 11.45 -6.33
CA ARG A 106 26.37 11.54 -5.48
C ARG A 106 27.55 11.03 -6.31
N GLY A 107 28.32 11.97 -6.85
CA GLY A 107 29.63 11.70 -7.44
C GLY A 107 30.50 10.97 -6.42
N PHE A 108 31.29 10.04 -6.94
CA PHE A 108 32.38 9.39 -6.21
C PHE A 108 33.36 10.46 -5.69
N GLN A 109 33.65 10.40 -4.40
CA GLN A 109 34.86 10.98 -3.80
C GLN A 109 35.73 9.83 -3.28
#